data_AF-A0A2E2V183-F1
#
_entry.id   AF-A0A2E2V183-F1
#
_cell.length_a   1.000
_cell.length_b   1.000
_cell.length_c   1.000
_cell.angle_alpha   90.00
_cell.angle_beta   90.00
_cell.angle_gamma   90.00
#
_symmetry.space_group_name_H-M   'P 1'
#
loop_
_entity.id
_entity.type
_entity.pdbx_description
1 polymer ?
#
loop_
_entity_poly.entity_id
_entity_poly.type
_entity_poly.pdbx_seq_one_letter_code
_entity_poly.pdbx_strand_id
1 'polypeptide(L)'
;MAEHPTPNGDDIILPDGTVVGSWNGDDVKDLQVEVQRIIAEQKASGADRNNLLIRFGIPHFDQTPDHLKPFIAYALWGVDKKGMCLTHRRADHFESVEKINEKYGSETAMAAAQRHRD
;
A
#
# COMPACT_ATOMS: atom_id res chain seq x y z
N MET A 1 14.49 -13.62 0.87
CA MET A 1 13.16 -13.03 1.12
C MET A 1 12.18 -13.91 0.37
N ALA A 2 11.08 -14.35 0.98
CA ALA A 2 10.08 -15.14 0.25
C ALA A 2 9.61 -14.32 -0.96
N GLU A 3 9.62 -14.91 -2.15
CA GLU A 3 9.09 -14.27 -3.34
C GLU A 3 7.58 -14.18 -3.16
N HIS A 4 7.10 -13.03 -2.71
CA HIS A 4 5.67 -12.75 -2.73
C HIS A 4 5.24 -12.59 -4.18
N PRO A 5 4.09 -13.16 -4.58
CA PRO A 5 3.53 -12.90 -5.89
C PRO A 5 3.33 -11.39 -6.06
N THR A 6 3.51 -10.92 -7.29
CA THR A 6 3.29 -9.51 -7.64
C THR A 6 1.96 -9.38 -8.36
N PRO A 7 1.19 -8.32 -8.06
CA PRO A 7 0.00 -7.95 -8.83
C PRO A 7 0.27 -7.93 -10.33
N ASN A 8 -0.64 -8.49 -11.13
CA ASN A 8 -0.61 -8.36 -12.58
C ASN A 8 -1.68 -7.36 -13.03
N GLY A 9 -1.29 -6.35 -13.79
CA GLY A 9 -2.20 -5.28 -14.22
C GLY A 9 -2.86 -4.59 -13.02
N ASP A 10 -4.19 -4.69 -12.97
CA ASP A 10 -5.05 -4.01 -12.00
C ASP A 10 -5.46 -4.93 -10.83
N ASP A 11 -4.96 -6.17 -10.76
CA ASP A 11 -5.41 -7.16 -9.76
C ASP A 11 -4.90 -6.84 -8.35
N ILE A 12 -5.78 -6.92 -7.35
CA ILE A 12 -5.39 -6.92 -5.92
C ILE A 12 -5.25 -8.37 -5.45
N ILE A 13 -4.09 -8.73 -4.91
CA ILE A 13 -3.77 -10.11 -4.53
C ILE A 13 -3.45 -10.27 -3.04
N LEU A 14 -3.66 -11.48 -2.53
CA LEU A 14 -3.20 -11.92 -1.22
C LEU A 14 -1.75 -12.48 -1.29
N PRO A 15 -1.09 -12.67 -0.14
CA PRO A 15 0.25 -13.27 -0.09
C PRO A 15 0.39 -14.64 -0.78
N ASP A 16 -0.69 -15.42 -0.87
CA ASP A 16 -0.73 -16.69 -1.60
C ASP A 16 -1.00 -16.57 -3.11
N GLY A 17 -1.23 -15.36 -3.61
CA GLY A 17 -1.51 -15.06 -5.01
C GLY A 17 -3.00 -15.06 -5.37
N THR A 18 -3.91 -15.26 -4.41
CA THR A 18 -5.36 -15.19 -4.65
C THR A 18 -5.76 -13.76 -5.03
N VAL A 19 -6.45 -13.59 -6.15
CA VAL A 19 -7.04 -12.31 -6.56
C VAL A 19 -8.32 -12.06 -5.75
N VAL A 20 -8.40 -10.91 -5.11
CA VAL A 20 -9.51 -10.53 -4.20
C VAL A 20 -10.20 -9.23 -4.56
N GLY A 21 -9.70 -8.51 -5.56
CA GLY A 21 -10.26 -7.25 -6.03
C GLY A 21 -9.44 -6.71 -7.18
N SER A 22 -9.72 -5.47 -7.57
CA SER A 22 -8.98 -4.78 -8.63
C SER A 22 -8.97 -3.28 -8.43
N TRP A 23 -7.89 -2.61 -8.82
CA TRP A 23 -7.77 -1.16 -8.85
C TRP A 23 -6.85 -0.72 -9.99
N ASN A 24 -7.26 0.28 -10.76
CA ASN A 24 -6.61 0.73 -12.00
C ASN A 24 -5.61 1.90 -11.84
N GLY A 25 -5.34 2.29 -10.60
CA GLY A 25 -4.40 3.38 -10.27
C GLY A 25 -4.95 4.80 -10.48
N ASP A 26 -6.23 5.00 -10.80
CA ASP A 26 -6.73 6.32 -11.22
C ASP A 26 -7.18 7.23 -10.07
N ASP A 27 -7.90 6.67 -9.09
CA ASP A 27 -8.35 7.40 -7.89
C ASP A 27 -8.17 6.54 -6.64
N VAL A 28 -7.48 7.07 -5.63
CA VAL A 28 -7.28 6.38 -4.34
C VAL A 28 -8.57 6.18 -3.54
N LYS A 29 -9.66 6.88 -3.85
CA LYS A 29 -10.96 6.64 -3.23
C LYS A 29 -11.56 5.31 -3.66
N ASP A 30 -11.37 4.92 -4.91
CA ASP A 30 -11.79 3.61 -5.40
C ASP A 30 -10.98 2.50 -4.71
N LEU A 31 -9.66 2.73 -4.56
CA LEU A 31 -8.79 1.84 -3.79
C LEU A 31 -9.25 1.72 -2.33
N GLN A 32 -9.65 2.83 -1.69
CA GLN A 32 -10.16 2.80 -0.32
C GLN A 32 -11.37 1.87 -0.19
N VAL A 33 -12.34 1.99 -1.11
CA VAL A 33 -13.54 1.14 -1.09
C VAL A 33 -13.14 -0.33 -1.18
N GLU A 34 -12.27 -0.68 -2.12
CA GLU A 34 -11.82 -2.06 -2.32
C GLU A 34 -11.04 -2.61 -1.12
N VAL A 35 -10.07 -1.85 -0.59
CA VAL A 35 -9.27 -2.28 0.57
C VAL A 35 -10.16 -2.49 1.79
N GLN A 36 -11.10 -1.57 2.06
CA GLN A 36 -12.02 -1.70 3.18
C GLN A 36 -12.99 -2.87 3.01
N ARG A 37 -13.50 -3.09 1.78
CA ARG A 37 -14.32 -4.26 1.44
C ARG A 37 -13.57 -5.56 1.74
N ILE A 38 -12.34 -5.70 1.23
CA ILE A 38 -11.52 -6.90 1.41
C ILE A 38 -11.20 -7.14 2.90
N ILE A 39 -10.81 -6.11 3.65
CA ILE A 39 -10.54 -6.22 5.10
C ILE A 39 -11.80 -6.67 5.86
N ALA A 40 -12.97 -6.14 5.50
CA ALA A 40 -14.23 -6.54 6.12
C ALA A 40 -14.59 -8.00 5.81
N GLU A 41 -14.43 -8.43 4.56
CA GLU A 41 -14.66 -9.81 4.12
C GLU A 41 -13.71 -10.79 4.84
N GLN A 42 -12.41 -10.47 4.91
CA GLN A 42 -11.42 -11.30 5.61
C GLN A 42 -11.73 -11.42 7.11
N LYS A 43 -12.22 -10.34 7.73
CA LYS A 43 -12.65 -10.37 9.13
C LYS A 43 -13.90 -11.22 9.33
N ALA A 44 -14.88 -11.12 8.42
CA ALA A 44 -16.13 -11.86 8.51
C ALA A 44 -15.95 -13.37 8.26
N SER A 45 -15.05 -13.75 7.37
CA SER A 45 -14.77 -15.15 7.04
C SER A 45 -13.81 -15.85 8.02
N GLY A 46 -13.15 -15.09 8.91
CA GLY A 46 -12.12 -15.62 9.79
C GLY A 46 -10.85 -16.03 9.02
N ALA A 47 -10.48 -15.23 8.02
CA ALA A 47 -9.35 -15.51 7.13
C ALA A 47 -8.05 -15.84 7.88
N ASP A 48 -7.21 -16.68 7.26
CA ASP A 48 -5.89 -17.02 7.79
C ASP A 48 -5.07 -15.74 8.01
N ARG A 49 -4.55 -15.58 9.23
CA ARG A 49 -3.74 -14.45 9.64
C ARG A 49 -2.44 -14.35 8.83
N ASN A 50 -1.97 -15.46 8.26
CA ASN A 50 -0.79 -15.50 7.39
C ASN A 50 -1.09 -15.08 5.94
N ASN A 51 -2.36 -14.92 5.58
CA ASN A 51 -2.80 -14.61 4.21
C ASN A 51 -3.75 -13.40 4.16
N LEU A 52 -3.49 -12.41 5.02
CA LEU A 52 -4.24 -11.16 5.01
C LEU A 52 -3.75 -10.23 3.90
N LEU A 53 -4.63 -9.34 3.45
CA LEU A 53 -4.25 -8.30 2.50
C LEU A 53 -3.11 -7.45 3.08
N ILE A 54 -2.05 -7.28 2.28
CA ILE A 54 -0.90 -6.45 2.61
C ILE A 54 -0.63 -5.48 1.47
N ARG A 55 0.13 -4.41 1.74
CA ARG A 55 0.46 -3.37 0.75
C ARG A 55 1.09 -3.91 -0.54
N PHE A 56 1.86 -5.01 -0.47
CA PHE A 56 2.52 -5.60 -1.63
C PHE A 56 1.55 -6.31 -2.58
N GLY A 57 0.32 -6.56 -2.12
CA GLY A 57 -0.75 -7.08 -2.94
C GLY A 57 -1.54 -6.00 -3.69
N ILE A 58 -1.23 -4.71 -3.49
CA ILE A 58 -1.89 -3.61 -4.20
C ILE A 58 -1.17 -3.35 -5.54
N PRO A 59 -1.88 -3.26 -6.68
CA PRO A 59 -1.29 -3.01 -7.99
C PRO A 59 -0.74 -1.59 -8.10
N HIS A 60 -0.09 -1.31 -9.24
CA HIS A 60 0.46 0.01 -9.58
C HIS A 60 1.49 0.57 -8.60
N PHE A 61 2.29 -0.31 -7.98
CA PHE A 61 3.38 0.10 -7.10
C PHE A 61 4.43 0.98 -7.80
N ASP A 62 4.50 0.93 -9.13
CA ASP A 62 5.30 1.81 -9.98
C ASP A 62 4.91 3.30 -9.86
N GLN A 63 3.65 3.61 -9.50
CA GLN A 63 3.18 4.98 -9.26
C GLN A 63 3.69 5.58 -7.94
N THR A 64 4.17 4.72 -7.02
CA THR A 64 4.77 5.18 -5.76
C THR A 64 6.16 5.75 -6.02
N PRO A 65 6.51 6.95 -5.53
CA PRO A 65 7.86 7.49 -5.66
C PRO A 65 8.93 6.59 -5.03
N ASP A 66 10.09 6.46 -5.68
CA ASP A 66 11.15 5.50 -5.29
C ASP A 66 11.62 5.66 -3.85
N HIS A 67 11.73 6.89 -3.35
CA HIS A 67 12.14 7.16 -1.97
C HIS A 67 11.06 6.82 -0.93
N LEU A 68 9.80 6.67 -1.35
CA LEU A 68 8.69 6.24 -0.49
C LEU A 68 8.46 4.72 -0.53
N LYS A 69 8.91 4.00 -1.57
CA LYS A 69 8.84 2.53 -1.65
C LYS A 69 9.46 1.81 -0.43
N PRO A 70 10.67 2.20 0.06
CA PRO A 70 11.26 1.59 1.26
C PRO A 70 10.70 2.17 2.57
N PHE A 71 9.80 3.15 2.53
CA PHE A 71 9.26 3.80 3.72
C PHE A 71 8.19 2.92 4.38
N ILE A 72 8.61 2.09 5.34
CA ILE A 72 7.74 1.12 6.04
C ILE A 72 7.01 1.76 7.23
N ALA A 73 7.56 2.83 7.81
CA ALA A 73 7.00 3.51 8.98
C ALA A 73 5.60 4.11 8.71
N TYR A 74 5.23 4.26 7.45
CA TYR A 74 3.93 4.77 7.02
C TYR A 74 3.21 3.68 6.23
N ALA A 75 1.99 3.33 6.69
CA ALA A 75 1.14 2.37 5.99
C ALA A 75 0.57 3.03 4.73
N LEU A 76 1.37 3.06 3.66
CA LEU A 76 0.97 3.50 2.33
C LEU A 76 0.41 2.29 1.57
N TRP A 77 -0.84 2.40 1.14
CA TRP A 77 -1.54 1.37 0.38
C TRP A 77 -1.30 1.52 -1.12
N GLY A 78 -1.44 2.74 -1.64
CA GLY A 78 -1.22 3.05 -3.05
C GLY A 78 -1.15 4.56 -3.27
N VAL A 79 -0.62 4.94 -4.43
CA VAL A 79 -0.56 6.32 -4.93
C VAL A 79 -1.26 6.34 -6.27
N ASP A 80 -2.23 7.23 -6.46
CA ASP A 80 -2.88 7.38 -7.76
C ASP A 80 -2.06 8.23 -8.74
N LYS A 81 -2.50 8.26 -9.99
CA LYS A 81 -1.91 9.07 -11.08
C LYS A 81 -1.85 10.57 -10.80
N LYS A 82 -2.61 11.09 -9.82
CA LYS A 82 -2.62 12.51 -9.43
C LYS A 82 -1.67 12.78 -8.26
N GLY A 83 -0.99 11.75 -7.75
CA GLY A 83 -0.08 11.87 -6.61
C GLY A 83 -0.80 11.94 -5.26
N MET A 84 -2.06 11.50 -5.18
CA MET A 84 -2.74 11.29 -3.92
C MET A 84 -2.47 9.88 -3.40
N CYS A 85 -2.22 9.77 -2.10
CA CYS A 85 -1.90 8.52 -1.43
C CYS A 85 -3.05 8.08 -0.53
N LEU A 86 -3.34 6.79 -0.52
CA LEU A 86 -4.16 6.15 0.51
C LEU A 86 -3.24 5.65 1.62
N THR A 87 -3.50 6.10 2.85
CA THR A 87 -2.57 5.91 3.96
C THR A 87 -3.28 5.39 5.22
N HIS A 88 -2.48 5.13 6.26
CA HIS A 88 -2.88 4.55 7.54
C HIS A 88 -3.31 3.09 7.46
N ARG A 89 -3.15 2.35 8.58
CA ARG A 89 -3.42 0.91 8.64
C ARG A 89 -4.86 0.53 8.25
N ARG A 90 -5.81 1.46 8.40
CA ARG A 90 -7.23 1.24 8.11
C ARG A 90 -7.65 1.71 6.71
N ALA A 91 -6.71 2.22 5.90
CA ALA A 91 -7.01 2.80 4.59
C ALA A 91 -8.12 3.87 4.69
N ASP A 92 -8.01 4.76 5.68
CA ASP A 92 -9.03 5.76 6.02
C ASP A 92 -8.53 7.20 5.88
N HIS A 93 -7.30 7.40 5.39
CA HIS A 93 -6.70 8.71 5.24
C HIS A 93 -6.14 8.93 3.83
N PHE A 94 -6.26 10.17 3.37
CA PHE A 94 -5.75 10.63 2.08
C PHE A 94 -4.73 11.73 2.28
N GLU A 95 -3.58 11.60 1.63
CA GLU A 95 -2.53 12.61 1.70
C GLU A 95 -1.78 12.72 0.37
N SER A 96 -1.40 13.91 -0.06
CA SER A 96 -0.59 14.07 -1.26
C SER A 96 0.84 13.60 -1.02
N VAL A 97 1.49 13.09 -2.07
CA VAL A 97 2.93 12.79 -2.07
C VAL A 97 3.74 14.01 -1.59
N GLU A 98 3.39 15.21 -2.05
CA GLU A 98 4.04 16.46 -1.66
C GLU A 98 4.02 16.68 -0.15
N LYS A 99 2.84 16.52 0.48
CA LYS A 99 2.70 16.70 1.93
C LYS A 99 3.41 15.62 2.74
N ILE A 100 3.45 14.38 2.24
CA ILE A 100 4.27 13.31 2.83
C ILE A 100 5.75 13.72 2.75
N ASN A 101 6.21 14.26 1.62
CA ASN A 101 7.58 14.74 1.46
C ASN A 101 7.90 15.95 2.33
N GLU A 102 6.96 16.87 2.58
CA GLU A 102 7.19 17.97 3.51
C GLU A 102 7.37 17.45 4.95
N LYS A 103 6.53 16.50 5.37
CA LYS A 103 6.55 15.95 6.73
C LYS A 103 7.73 15.02 6.98
N TYR A 104 8.10 14.24 5.97
CA TYR A 104 9.02 13.11 6.13
C TYR A 104 10.21 13.19 5.18
N GLY A 105 10.14 13.97 4.10
CA GLY A 105 11.23 14.13 3.13
C GLY A 105 12.40 15.03 3.58
N SER A 106 12.37 15.58 4.80
CA SER A 106 13.60 16.10 5.42
C SER A 106 14.43 14.96 6.01
N GLU A 107 15.72 15.21 6.29
CA GLU A 107 16.78 14.28 6.73
C GLU A 107 16.37 13.12 7.67
N THR A 108 15.27 13.27 8.40
CA THR A 108 14.64 12.29 9.28
C THR A 108 14.20 10.98 8.59
N ALA A 109 13.56 10.97 7.40
CA ALA A 109 13.19 9.70 6.75
C ALA A 109 14.39 8.99 6.12
N MET A 110 15.37 9.75 5.62
CA MET A 110 16.65 9.20 5.16
C MET A 110 17.42 8.57 6.33
N ALA A 111 17.44 9.22 7.49
CA ALA A 111 18.05 8.68 8.71
C ALA A 111 17.33 7.41 9.23
N ALA A 112 16.01 7.32 9.09
CA ALA A 112 15.25 6.11 9.45
C ALA A 112 15.54 4.93 8.50
N ALA A 113 15.68 5.19 7.20
CA ALA A 113 16.09 4.18 6.23
C ALA A 113 17.54 3.68 6.47
N GLN A 114 18.42 4.56 6.94
CA GLN A 114 19.81 4.21 7.28
C GLN A 114 19.88 3.26 8.50
N ARG A 115 19.04 3.49 9.53
CA ARG A 115 19.03 2.68 10.78
C ARG A 115 18.50 1.25 10.62
N HIS A 116 17.81 0.94 9.53
CA HIS A 116 17.32 -0.41 9.24
C HIS A 116 18.26 -1.24 8.36
N ARG A 117 19.42 -0.68 7.98
CA ARG A 117 20.47 -1.37 7.21
C ARG A 117 21.64 -1.89 8.05
N ASP A 118 21.66 -1.58 9.35
CA ASP A 118 22.61 -2.12 10.33
C ASP A 118 21.93 -3.21 11.19
#